data_AF-A0A7Y0PGD9-F1
#
_entry.id   AF-A0A7Y0PGD9-F1
#
_cell.length_a   1.000
_cell.length_b   1.000
_cell.length_c   1.000
_cell.angle_alpha   90.00
_cell.angle_beta   90.00
_cell.angle_gamma   90.00
#
_symmetry.space_group_name_H-M   'P 1'
#
loop_
_entity.id
_entity.type
_entity.pdbx_description
1 polymer ?
#
loop_
_entity_poly.entity_id
_entity_poly.type
_entity_poly.pdbx_seq_one_letter_code
_entity_poly.pdbx_strand_id
1 'polypeptide(L)'
;MAFTRELPPPQVARPTREAGVVVGPVVDEGGALRFPVRPVAGPTVVYVLAGRHFPDALRHGDLVRVVGGRPGPDGTVAAASVEVLASLNGPVVRHLRGFDH
;
A
#
# COMPACT_ATOMS: atom_id res chain seq x y z
N MET A 1 7.18 26.45 40.69
CA MET A 1 6.20 25.44 40.25
C MET A 1 6.52 25.10 38.80
N ALA A 2 7.02 23.89 38.53
CA ALA A 2 7.40 23.46 37.19
C ALA A 2 6.25 22.69 36.55
N PHE A 3 5.73 23.18 35.42
CA PHE A 3 4.75 22.46 34.61
C PHE A 3 5.49 21.46 33.73
N THR A 4 5.49 20.18 34.13
CA THR A 4 5.88 19.09 33.24
C THR A 4 4.83 19.04 32.12
N ARG A 5 5.19 19.55 30.93
CA ARG A 5 4.41 19.30 29.72
C ARG A 5 4.54 17.82 29.41
N GLU A 6 3.55 17.02 29.80
CA GLU A 6 3.36 15.68 29.25
C GLU A 6 3.28 15.82 27.73
N LEU A 7 4.26 15.25 27.03
CA LEU A 7 4.18 15.05 25.60
C LEU A 7 2.95 14.17 25.34
N PRO A 8 2.06 14.53 24.40
CA PRO A 8 0.98 13.65 24.03
C PRO A 8 1.58 12.29 23.63
N PRO A 9 0.95 11.16 24.02
CA PRO A 9 1.44 9.85 23.65
C PRO A 9 1.69 9.81 22.13
N PRO A 10 2.75 9.12 21.65
CA PRO A 10 3.02 9.03 20.22
C PRO A 10 1.73 8.54 19.57
N GLN A 11 1.13 9.39 18.73
CA GLN A 11 -0.08 9.03 18.03
C GLN A 11 0.25 7.77 17.25
N VAL A 12 -0.27 6.62 17.70
CA VAL A 12 -0.14 5.35 17.01
C VAL A 12 -0.54 5.65 15.58
N ALA A 13 0.43 5.63 14.66
CA ALA A 13 0.23 6.07 13.29
C ALA A 13 -0.99 5.31 12.77
N ARG A 14 -2.11 6.01 12.61
CA ARG A 14 -3.33 5.40 12.09
C ARG A 14 -2.90 4.73 10.78
N PRO A 15 -3.22 3.44 10.56
CA PRO A 15 -2.83 2.79 9.33
C PRO A 15 -3.40 3.63 8.19
N THR A 16 -2.51 4.27 7.42
CA THR A 16 -2.92 5.10 6.30
C THR A 16 -3.70 4.20 5.37
N ARG A 17 -4.98 4.51 5.15
CA ARG A 17 -5.84 3.81 4.20
C ARG A 17 -5.94 4.70 2.99
N GLU A 18 -5.28 4.31 1.91
CA GLU A 18 -5.30 5.06 0.65
C GLU A 18 -6.00 4.22 -0.41
N ALA A 19 -6.92 4.84 -1.17
CA ALA A 19 -7.62 4.18 -2.25
C ALA A 19 -7.25 4.84 -3.58
N GLY A 20 -7.06 4.02 -4.61
CA GLY A 20 -6.68 4.51 -5.92
C GLY A 20 -6.64 3.40 -6.96
N VAL A 21 -6.25 3.79 -8.17
CA VAL A 21 -6.18 2.90 -9.32
C VAL A 21 -4.74 2.50 -9.58
N VAL A 22 -4.50 1.20 -9.78
CA VAL A 22 -3.18 0.68 -10.13
C VAL A 22 -2.84 1.05 -11.58
N VAL A 23 -1.64 1.61 -11.80
CA VAL A 23 -1.22 2.13 -13.13
C VAL A 23 -0.18 1.23 -13.82
N GLY A 24 0.47 0.32 -13.12
CA GLY A 24 1.48 -0.55 -13.74
C GLY A 24 2.19 -1.43 -12.73
N PRO A 25 1.55 -2.54 -12.29
CA PRO A 25 2.14 -3.42 -11.30
C PRO A 25 3.26 -4.25 -11.94
N VAL A 26 4.39 -4.38 -11.25
CA VAL A 26 5.56 -5.15 -11.67
C VAL A 26 6.08 -5.94 -10.47
N VAL A 27 6.39 -7.22 -10.68
CA VAL A 27 7.09 -8.04 -9.68
C VAL A 27 8.59 -7.90 -9.94
N ASP A 28 9.35 -7.52 -8.93
CA ASP A 28 10.82 -7.43 -9.05
C ASP A 28 11.50 -8.80 -8.96
N GLU A 29 12.81 -8.84 -9.22
CA GLU A 29 13.61 -10.06 -9.19
C GLU A 29 13.61 -10.74 -7.80
N GLY A 30 13.34 -9.99 -6.73
CA GLY A 30 13.19 -10.48 -5.36
C GLY A 30 11.80 -11.02 -5.03
N GLY A 31 10.86 -10.94 -5.96
CA GLY A 31 9.47 -11.39 -5.80
C GLY A 31 8.55 -10.36 -5.15
N ALA A 32 9.04 -9.16 -4.81
CA ALA A 32 8.21 -8.11 -4.25
C ALA A 32 7.37 -7.43 -5.35
N LEU A 33 6.11 -7.13 -5.03
CA LEU A 33 5.22 -6.46 -5.96
C LEU A 33 5.34 -4.95 -5.80
N ARG A 34 5.82 -4.28 -6.85
CA ARG A 34 5.86 -2.81 -6.95
C ARG A 34 4.68 -2.36 -7.80
N PHE A 35 3.85 -1.46 -7.28
CA PHE A 35 2.62 -1.06 -7.96
C PHE A 35 2.34 0.43 -7.71
N PRO A 36 2.43 1.28 -8.75
CA PRO A 36 2.01 2.67 -8.67
C PRO A 36 0.49 2.76 -8.52
N VAL A 37 0.04 3.50 -7.53
CA VAL A 37 -1.37 3.78 -7.27
C VAL A 37 -1.60 5.26 -7.51
N ARG A 38 -2.54 5.57 -8.39
CA ARG A 38 -3.04 6.92 -8.60
C ARG A 38 -4.26 7.15 -7.70
N PRO A 39 -4.14 7.93 -6.61
CA PRO A 39 -5.28 8.27 -5.78
C PRO A 39 -6.26 9.19 -6.51
N VAL A 40 -7.47 9.32 -5.97
CA VAL A 40 -8.51 10.24 -6.51
C VAL A 40 -8.04 11.70 -6.45
N ALA A 41 -7.27 12.04 -5.41
CA ALA A 41 -6.66 13.35 -5.24
C ALA A 41 -5.20 13.17 -4.79
N GLY A 42 -4.29 13.91 -5.42
CA GLY A 42 -2.87 13.88 -5.10
C GLY A 42 -1.99 13.21 -6.15
N PRO A 43 -0.67 13.15 -5.90
CA PRO A 43 0.28 12.53 -6.80
C PRO A 43 0.17 11.01 -6.77
N THR A 44 0.61 10.35 -7.85
CA THR A 44 0.79 8.89 -7.87
C THR A 44 1.84 8.47 -6.85
N VAL A 45 1.53 7.46 -6.04
CA VAL A 45 2.43 6.89 -5.03
C VAL A 45 2.84 5.49 -5.46
N VAL A 46 4.13 5.17 -5.36
CA VAL A 46 4.64 3.82 -5.67
C VAL A 46 4.66 2.99 -4.40
N TYR A 47 3.82 1.97 -4.35
CA TYR A 47 3.80 1.03 -3.22
C TYR A 47 4.61 -0.22 -3.51
N VAL A 48 5.18 -0.80 -2.46
CA VAL A 48 5.87 -2.09 -2.49
C VAL A 48 5.20 -3.02 -1.50
N LEU A 49 4.72 -4.17 -1.96
CA LEU A 49 4.21 -5.24 -1.12
C LEU A 49 5.25 -6.36 -1.10
N ALA A 50 5.93 -6.51 0.02
CA ALA A 50 6.94 -7.56 0.22
C ALA A 50 6.26 -8.93 0.38
N GLY A 51 6.81 -9.96 -0.23
CA GLY A 51 6.27 -11.32 -0.16
C GLY A 51 6.78 -12.14 -1.34
N ARG A 52 6.47 -13.44 -1.36
CA ARG A 52 6.85 -14.35 -2.43
C ARG A 52 5.58 -14.81 -3.13
N HIS A 53 5.57 -14.80 -4.46
CA HIS A 53 4.47 -15.21 -5.33
C HIS A 53 3.26 -14.25 -5.37
N PHE A 54 3.37 -13.22 -6.23
CA PHE A 54 2.24 -12.40 -6.66
C PHE A 54 1.87 -12.50 -8.16
N PRO A 55 2.06 -13.66 -8.86
CA PRO A 55 1.67 -13.73 -10.26
C PRO A 55 0.17 -13.44 -10.37
N ASP A 56 -0.19 -12.44 -11.20
CA ASP A 56 -1.56 -11.98 -11.44
C ASP A 56 -2.33 -11.40 -10.23
N ALA A 57 -1.62 -10.97 -9.18
CA ALA A 57 -2.24 -10.42 -7.98
C ALA A 57 -2.80 -8.99 -8.16
N LEU A 58 -2.20 -8.18 -9.03
CA LEU A 58 -2.70 -6.86 -9.38
C LEU A 58 -2.57 -6.63 -10.88
N ARG A 59 -3.51 -5.89 -11.45
CA ARG A 59 -3.54 -5.50 -12.85
C ARG A 59 -3.64 -3.99 -12.99
N HIS A 60 -3.17 -3.47 -14.11
CA HIS A 60 -3.48 -2.10 -14.49
C HIS A 60 -5.00 -1.89 -14.49
N GLY A 61 -5.48 -0.81 -13.88
CA GLY A 61 -6.89 -0.49 -13.77
C GLY A 61 -7.59 -1.07 -12.54
N ASP A 62 -6.93 -1.92 -11.76
CA ASP A 62 -7.51 -2.41 -10.50
C ASP A 62 -7.74 -1.24 -9.54
N LEU A 63 -8.96 -1.16 -9.00
CA LEU A 63 -9.28 -0.28 -7.89
C LEU A 63 -8.84 -0.99 -6.61
N VAL A 64 -7.90 -0.37 -5.90
CA VAL A 64 -7.32 -0.93 -4.69
C VAL A 64 -7.49 0.01 -3.51
N ARG A 65 -7.47 -0.56 -2.32
CA ARG A 65 -7.22 0.13 -1.06
C ARG A 65 -5.96 -0.44 -0.43
N VAL A 66 -4.94 0.39 -0.31
CA VAL A 66 -3.72 0.07 0.41
C VAL A 66 -3.96 0.33 1.90
N VAL A 67 -3.55 -0.63 2.73
CA VAL A 67 -3.70 -0.55 4.19
C VAL A 67 -2.32 -0.56 4.83
N GLY A 68 -2.02 0.51 5.56
CA GLY A 68 -0.71 0.73 6.14
C GLY A 68 0.31 1.20 5.09
N GLY A 69 1.41 1.75 5.56
CA GLY A 69 2.44 2.28 4.68
C GLY A 69 3.62 2.79 5.49
N ARG A 70 4.80 2.21 5.28
CA ARG A 70 6.06 2.77 5.80
C ARG A 70 6.84 3.38 4.64
N PRO A 71 7.13 4.70 4.64
CA PRO A 71 7.98 5.31 3.63
C PRO A 71 9.35 4.63 3.57
N GLY A 72 9.77 4.28 2.37
CA GLY A 72 11.08 3.75 2.04
C GLY A 72 12.07 4.86 1.67
N PRO A 73 13.38 4.55 1.68
CA PRO A 73 14.44 5.51 1.35
C PRO A 73 14.46 5.91 -0.14
N ASP A 74 13.81 5.15 -1.01
CA ASP A 74 13.73 5.34 -2.47
C ASP A 74 12.47 6.10 -2.92
N GLY A 75 11.73 6.70 -1.98
CA GLY A 75 10.47 7.39 -2.25
C GLY A 75 9.28 6.45 -2.47
N THR A 76 9.46 5.14 -2.29
CA THR A 76 8.33 4.19 -2.28
C THR A 76 7.70 4.08 -0.90
N VAL A 77 6.55 3.40 -0.83
CA VAL A 77 5.87 3.10 0.44
C VAL A 77 5.69 1.60 0.57
N ALA A 78 6.29 1.01 1.60
CA ALA A 78 6.09 -0.40 1.95
C ALA A 78 4.66 -0.58 2.48
N ALA A 79 3.80 -1.20 1.69
CA ALA A 79 2.42 -1.52 2.04
C ALA A 79 2.39 -2.75 2.96
N ALA A 80 1.56 -2.72 4.00
CA ALA A 80 1.36 -3.90 4.84
C ALA A 80 0.39 -4.89 4.18
N SER A 81 -0.66 -4.38 3.54
CA SER A 81 -1.59 -5.18 2.74
C SER A 81 -2.32 -4.34 1.69
N VAL A 82 -2.91 -5.02 0.71
CA VAL A 82 -3.68 -4.40 -0.37
C VAL A 82 -5.02 -5.13 -0.51
N GLU A 83 -6.11 -4.37 -0.47
CA GLU A 83 -7.45 -4.85 -0.83
C GLU A 83 -7.72 -4.48 -2.28
N VAL A 84 -7.91 -5.46 -3.16
CA VAL A 84 -8.53 -5.23 -4.47
C VAL A 84 -10.03 -5.11 -4.23
N LEU A 85 -10.63 -4.03 -4.73
CA LEU A 85 -12.05 -3.71 -4.57
C LEU A 85 -12.83 -3.96 -5.87
N ALA A 86 -12.19 -3.70 -7.01
CA ALA A 86 -12.70 -3.98 -8.34
C ALA A 86 -11.56 -4.18 -9.32
N SER A 87 -11.82 -4.97 -10.34
CA SER A 87 -10.96 -5.11 -11.52
C SER A 87 -11.75 -4.73 -12.78
N LEU A 88 -11.05 -4.61 -13.91
CA LEU A 88 -11.66 -4.32 -15.21
C LEU A 88 -12.79 -5.30 -15.62
N ASN A 89 -12.80 -6.51 -15.04
CA ASN A 89 -13.79 -7.55 -15.33
C ASN A 89 -14.99 -7.58 -14.35
N GLY A 90 -15.04 -6.66 -13.37
CA GLY A 90 -16.13 -6.60 -12.39
C GLY A 90 -15.65 -6.40 -10.95
N PRO A 91 -16.57 -6.35 -9.98
CA PRO A 91 -16.22 -6.25 -8.57
C PRO A 91 -15.44 -7.49 -8.12
N VAL A 92 -14.31 -7.26 -7.45
CA VAL A 92 -13.42 -8.30 -6.93
C VAL A 92 -13.03 -7.86 -5.54
N VAL A 93 -13.44 -8.59 -4.52
CA VAL A 93 -12.96 -8.36 -3.15
C VAL A 93 -11.90 -9.41 -2.85
N ARG A 94 -10.62 -9.03 -2.96
CA ARG A 94 -9.48 -9.90 -2.68
C ARG A 94 -8.48 -9.18 -1.77
N HIS A 95 -8.01 -9.86 -0.73
CA HIS A 95 -6.99 -9.32 0.17
C HIS A 95 -5.63 -9.93 -0.14
N LEU A 96 -4.65 -9.08 -0.43
CA LEU A 96 -3.24 -9.43 -0.60
C LEU A 96 -2.48 -9.00 0.66
N ARG A 97 -1.77 -9.93 1.29
CA ARG A 97 -0.90 -9.63 2.43
C ARG A 97 0.54 -9.87 2.06
N GLY A 98 1.41 -8.96 2.49
CA GLY A 98 2.83 -9.23 2.50
C GLY A 98 3.16 -10.19 3.63
N PHE A 99 3.98 -11.20 3.35
CA PHE A 99 4.51 -12.09 4.39
C PHE A 99 5.95 -11.67 4.65
N ASP A 100 6.22 -11.20 5.87
CA ASP A 100 7.57 -11.13 6.42
C ASP A 100 8.03 -12.55 6.77
N HIS A 101 9.27 -12.88 6.43
CA HIS A 101 9.92 -14.10 6.87
C HIS A 101 11.24 -13.76 7.56
#